data_AF-A0A2V7KPS6-F1
#
_entry.id   AF-A0A2V7KPS6-F1
#
_cell.length_a   1.000
_cell.length_b   1.000
_cell.length_c   1.000
_cell.angle_alpha   90.00
_cell.angle_beta   90.00
_cell.angle_gamma   90.00
#
_symmetry.space_group_name_H-M   'P 1'
#
loop_
_entity.id
_entity.type
_entity.pdbx_description
1 polymer ?
#
loop_
_entity_poly.entity_id
_entity_poly.type
_entity_poly.pdbx_seq_one_letter_code
_entity_poly.pdbx_strand_id
1 'polypeptide(L)' 'MTAPLTERERAVLEAVIETYVQTAEPAGSRTIAKRHQLGLSPATIRNTMSDLEEKGYLYHP' A
#
# COMPACT_ATOMS: atom_id res chain seq x y z
N MET A 1 -0.92 15.17 -15.09
CA MET A 1 0.45 14.80 -14.67
C MET A 1 0.34 14.22 -13.27
N THR A 2 0.66 12.95 -13.07
CA THR A 2 0.58 12.31 -11.75
C THR A 2 1.66 12.90 -10.86
N ALA A 3 1.28 13.42 -9.68
CA ALA A 3 2.26 13.92 -8.72
C ALA A 3 3.23 12.80 -8.32
N PRO A 4 4.52 13.10 -8.10
CA PRO A 4 5.50 12.11 -7.68
C PRO A 4 5.07 11.46 -6.35
N LEU A 5 5.29 10.15 -6.23
CA LEU A 5 5.04 9.41 -5.00
C LEU A 5 6.00 9.86 -3.90
N THR A 6 5.46 10.07 -2.70
CA THR A 6 6.28 10.23 -1.50
C THR A 6 6.99 8.93 -1.15
N GLU A 7 8.04 9.01 -0.33
CA GLU A 7 8.77 7.81 0.12
C GLU A 7 7.85 6.80 0.83
N ARG A 8 6.92 7.33 1.65
CA ARG A 8 5.92 6.51 2.34
C ARG A 8 4.97 5.81 1.36
N GLU A 9 4.46 6.54 0.37
CA GLU A 9 3.56 5.98 -0.64
C GLU A 9 4.26 4.93 -1.48
N ARG A 10 5.52 5.17 -1.86
CA ARG A 10 6.35 4.20 -2.57
C ARG A 10 6.51 2.91 -1.74
N ALA A 11 6.92 3.03 -0.48
CA ALA A 11 7.12 1.88 0.40
C ALA A 11 5.83 1.09 0.63
N VAL A 12 4.69 1.77 0.81
CA VAL A 12 3.39 1.11 0.94
C VAL A 12 2.97 0.43 -0.36
N LEU A 13 3.14 1.09 -1.50
CA LEU A 13 2.81 0.52 -2.81
C LEU A 13 3.64 -0.73 -3.12
N GLU A 14 4.94 -0.68 -2.88
CA GLU A 14 5.86 -1.80 -3.05
C GLU A 14 5.46 -3.00 -2.18
N ALA A 15 5.18 -2.75 -0.90
CA ALA A 15 4.71 -3.79 0.02
C ALA A 15 3.38 -4.43 -0.43
N VAL A 16 2.47 -3.65 -1.01
CA VAL A 16 1.20 -4.14 -1.56
C VAL A 16 1.44 -5.00 -2.79
N ILE A 17 2.28 -4.55 -3.72
CA ILE A 17 2.65 -5.28 -4.94
C ILE A 17 3.31 -6.61 -4.57
N GLU A 18 4.31 -6.60 -3.69
CA GLU A 18 5.01 -7.81 -3.27
C GLU A 18 4.04 -8.80 -2.62
N THR A 19 3.16 -8.33 -1.74
CA THR A 19 2.17 -9.18 -1.08
C THR A 19 1.25 -9.82 -2.11
N TYR A 20 0.73 -9.03 -3.06
CA TYR A 20 -0.17 -9.52 -4.10
C TYR A 20 0.51 -10.54 -5.03
N VAL A 21 1.76 -10.27 -5.45
CA VAL A 21 2.53 -11.19 -6.31
C VAL A 21 2.82 -12.50 -5.57
N GLN A 22 3.09 -12.46 -4.27
CA GLN A 22 3.40 -13.66 -3.49
C GLN A 22 2.17 -14.51 -3.16
N THR A 23 1.01 -13.90 -2.90
CA THR A 23 -0.18 -14.65 -2.44
C THR A 23 -1.30 -14.75 -3.45
N ALA A 24 -1.26 -13.97 -4.54
CA ALA A 24 -2.39 -13.78 -5.46
C ALA A 24 -3.69 -13.34 -4.75
N GLU A 25 -3.56 -12.70 -3.58
CA GLU A 25 -4.69 -12.25 -2.76
C GLU A 25 -4.61 -10.74 -2.49
N PRO A 26 -5.75 -10.04 -2.37
CA PRO A 26 -5.78 -8.63 -2.00
C PRO A 26 -5.07 -8.38 -0.66
N ALA A 27 -4.18 -7.39 -0.64
CA ALA A 27 -3.42 -7.06 0.56
C ALA A 27 -4.12 -5.98 1.39
N GLY A 28 -4.60 -6.33 2.58
CA GLY A 28 -5.16 -5.36 3.53
C GLY A 28 -4.09 -4.67 4.38
N SER A 29 -4.39 -3.48 4.91
CA SER A 29 -3.43 -2.68 5.70
C SER A 29 -2.86 -3.41 6.93
N ARG A 30 -3.64 -4.30 7.57
CA ARG A 30 -3.17 -5.16 8.67
C ARG A 30 -2.15 -6.21 8.20
N THR A 31 -2.34 -6.76 7.00
CA THR A 31 -1.42 -7.74 6.40
C THR A 31 -0.11 -7.06 6.07
N ILE A 32 -0.17 -5.87 5.45
CA ILE A 32 1.02 -5.07 5.13
C ILE A 32 1.78 -4.68 6.39
N ALA A 33 1.09 -4.15 7.42
CA ALA A 33 1.72 -3.77 8.68
C ALA A 33 2.49 -4.93 9.34
N LYS A 34 1.95 -6.15 9.28
CA LYS A 34 2.55 -7.34 9.89
C LYS A 34 3.71 -7.91 9.07
N ARG A 35 3.59 -7.96 7.75
CA ARG A 35 4.58 -8.61 6.87
C ARG A 35 5.79 -7.74 6.57
N HIS A 36 5.57 -6.45 6.32
CA HIS A 36 6.59 -5.56 5.76
C HIS A 36 7.27 -4.64 6.78
N GLN A 37 6.87 -4.71 8.06
CA GLN A 37 7.51 -4.01 9.18
C GLN A 37 7.88 -2.54 8.89
N LEU A 38 7.00 -1.82 8.17
CA LEU A 38 7.22 -0.45 7.71
C LEU A 38 7.32 0.59 8.84
N GLY A 39 7.18 0.19 10.12
CA GLY A 39 7.07 1.11 11.25
C GLY A 39 5.77 1.94 11.24
N LEU A 40 4.81 1.60 10.37
CA LEU A 40 3.55 2.31 10.19
C LEU A 40 2.40 1.56 10.87
N SER A 41 1.48 2.33 11.46
CA SER A 41 0.23 1.75 11.97
C SER A 41 -0.67 1.26 10.82
N PRO A 42 -1.52 0.25 11.03
CA PRO A 42 -2.50 -0.17 10.02
C PRO A 42 -3.43 0.95 9.55
N ALA A 43 -3.70 1.94 10.41
CA ALA A 43 -4.49 3.12 10.04
C ALA A 43 -3.74 4.04 9.08
N THR A 44 -2.45 4.28 9.33
CA THR A 44 -1.57 5.07 8.45
C THR A 44 -1.42 4.42 7.08
N ILE A 45 -1.24 3.09 7.05
CA ILE A 45 -1.15 2.34 5.79
C ILE A 45 -2.47 2.41 5.03
N ARG A 46 -3.61 2.23 5.71
CA ARG A 46 -4.93 2.36 5.06
C ARG A 46 -5.10 3.73 4.40
N ASN A 47 -4.79 4.81 5.11
CA ASN A 47 -4.90 6.16 4.55
C ASN A 47 -3.96 6.33 3.34
N THR A 48 -2.74 5.82 3.43
CA THR A 48 -1.78 5.86 2.32
C THR A 48 -2.26 5.04 1.11
N MET A 49 -2.92 3.90 1.34
CA MET A 49 -3.54 3.11 0.27
C MET A 49 -4.72 3.85 -0.39
N SER A 50 -5.52 4.60 0.39
CA SER A 50 -6.54 5.49 -0.17
C SER A 50 -5.93 6.62 -1.00
N ASP A 51 -4.86 7.26 -0.54
CA ASP A 51 -4.13 8.27 -1.32
C ASP A 51 -3.61 7.69 -2.65
N LEU A 52 -3.10 6.44 -2.62
CA LEU A 52 -2.64 5.72 -3.80
C LEU A 52 -3.78 5.33 -4.75
N GLU A 53 -4.96 5.03 -4.23
CA GLU A 53 -6.17 4.73 -5.01
C GLU A 53 -6.69 5.98 -5.72
N GLU A 54 -6.77 7.12 -5.03
CA GLU A 54 -7.11 8.42 -5.64
C GLU A 54 -6.14 8.82 -6.75
N LYS A 55 -4.87 8.43 -6.61
CA LYS A 55 -3.82 8.63 -7.62
C LYS A 55 -3.86 7.59 -8.76
N GLY A 56 -4.69 6.56 -8.67
CA GLY A 56 -4.86 5.52 -9.68
C GLY A 56 -3.80 4.41 -9.67
N TYR A 57 -3.01 4.29 -8.60
CA TYR A 57 -2.01 3.22 -8.47
C TYR A 57 -2.58 1.94 -7.85
N LEU A 58 -3.61 2.07 -7.02
CA LEU A 58 -4.32 0.96 -6.41
C LEU A 58 -5.80 1.02 -6.82
N TYR A 59 -6.45 -0.13 -6.77
CA TYR A 59 -7.88 -0.25 -6.96
C TYR A 59 -8.40 -1.34 -6.04
N HIS A 60 -9.51 -1.05 -5.35
CA HIS A 60 -10.26 -2.05 -4.62
C HIS A 60 -11.58 -2.33 -5.36
N PRO A 61 -11.87 -3.60 -5.75
CA PRO A 61 -13.16 -3.96 -6.33
C PRO A 61 -14.32 -3.92 -5.32
#